data_AF-A0A9E7AML9-F1
#
_entry.id   AF-A0A9E7AML9-F1
#
_cell.length_a   1.000
_cell.length_b   1.000
_cell.length_c   1.000
_cell.angle_alpha   90.00
_cell.angle_beta   90.00
_cell.angle_gamma   90.00
#
_symmetry.space_group_name_H-M   'P 1'
#
loop_
_entity.id
_entity.type
_entity.pdbx_description
1 polymer ?
#
loop_
_entity_poly.entity_id
_entity_poly.type
_entity_poly.pdbx_seq_one_letter_code
_entity_poly.pdbx_strand_id
1 'polypeptide(L)' 'PVMIGDAALASQMADMLLERGIYVIGFSFPVVPKGQARIRTQMSAAHSNADIDRAVEAFGAVGRELGVIS' A
#
# COMPACT_ATOMS: atom_id res chain seq x y z
N PRO A 1 -9.14 -1.89 0.91
CA PRO A 1 -7.90 -2.51 0.39
C PRO A 1 -7.43 -1.74 -0.84
N VAL A 2 -6.12 -1.59 -1.04
CA VAL A 2 -5.54 -0.94 -2.23
C VAL A 2 -5.18 -2.02 -3.23
N MET A 3 -5.89 -2.07 -4.36
CA MET A 3 -5.72 -3.10 -5.38
C MET A 3 -4.57 -2.75 -6.31
N ILE A 4 -3.65 -3.70 -6.51
CA ILE A 4 -2.43 -3.51 -7.32
C ILE A 4 -2.38 -4.56 -8.44
N GLY A 5 -2.89 -5.76 -8.19
CA GLY A 5 -2.96 -6.85 -9.14
C GLY A 5 -1.66 -7.64 -9.23
N ASP A 6 -0.56 -6.95 -9.54
CA ASP A 6 0.77 -7.55 -9.65
C ASP A 6 1.49 -7.70 -8.29
N ALA A 7 2.10 -8.86 -8.08
CA ALA A 7 2.72 -9.22 -6.79
C ALA A 7 4.07 -8.52 -6.55
N ALA A 8 4.86 -8.33 -7.61
CA ALA A 8 6.14 -7.64 -7.50
C ALA A 8 5.91 -6.15 -7.24
N LEU A 9 4.96 -5.55 -7.98
CA LEU A 9 4.55 -4.16 -7.79
C LEU A 9 3.98 -3.92 -6.38
N ALA A 10 3.20 -4.86 -5.84
CA ALA A 10 2.67 -4.75 -4.48
C ALA A 10 3.76 -4.81 -3.40
N SER A 11 4.83 -5.59 -3.65
CA SER A 11 5.98 -5.67 -2.72
C SER A 11 6.82 -4.39 -2.80
N GLN A 12 7.12 -3.94 -4.02
CA GLN A 12 7.84 -2.69 -4.25
C GLN A 12 7.12 -1.47 -3.65
N MET A 13 5.80 -1.40 -3.82
CA MET A 13 5.01 -0.33 -3.20
C MET A 13 5.11 -0.35 -1.67
N ALA A 14 5.11 -1.54 -1.05
CA ALA A 14 5.24 -1.67 0.39
C ALA A 14 6.64 -1.22 0.88
N ASP A 15 7.70 -1.59 0.16
CA ASP A 15 9.07 -1.18 0.48
C ASP A 15 9.24 0.36 0.39
N MET A 16 8.72 0.99 -0.68
CA MET A 16 8.78 2.45 -0.84
C MET A 16 7.92 3.20 0.19
N LEU A 17 6.80 2.62 0.62
CA LEU A 17 5.99 3.18 1.70
C LEU A 17 6.71 3.08 3.04
N LEU A 18 7.45 1.99 3.28
CA LEU A 18 8.26 1.82 4.48
C LEU A 18 9.37 2.87 4.57
N GLU A 19 10.06 3.17 3.46
CA GLU A 19 11.05 4.26 3.38
C GLU A 19 10.44 5.64 3.74
N ARG A 20 9.15 5.82 3.50
CA ARG A 20 8.37 7.01 3.87
C ARG A 20 7.75 6.94 5.28
N GLY A 21 8.10 5.91 6.05
CA GLY A 21 7.63 5.71 7.42
C GLY A 21 6.19 5.22 7.52
N ILE A 22 5.66 4.57 6.48
CA ILE A 22 4.34 3.94 6.44
C ILE A 22 4.53 2.41 6.31
N TYR A 23 4.45 1.72 7.43
CA TYR A 23 4.60 0.27 7.44
C TYR A 23 3.32 -0.43 7.00
N VAL A 24 3.38 -1.13 5.86
CA VAL A 24 2.30 -1.95 5.31
C VAL A 24 2.86 -3.20 4.66
N ILE A 25 2.01 -4.19 4.41
CA ILE A 25 2.41 -5.46 3.79
C ILE A 25 1.56 -5.70 2.52
N GLY A 26 2.24 -6.01 1.43
CA GLY A 26 1.62 -6.51 0.20
C GLY A 26 1.17 -7.95 0.36
N PHE A 27 -0.09 -8.23 0.04
CA PHE A 27 -0.65 -9.58 0.03
C PHE A 27 -0.63 -10.09 -1.41
N SER A 28 -0.03 -11.26 -1.61
CA SER A 28 0.05 -11.96 -2.90
C SER A 28 -0.25 -13.45 -2.71
N PHE A 29 -0.15 -14.25 -3.77
CA PHE A 29 -0.36 -15.69 -3.69
C PHE A 29 0.63 -16.35 -2.71
N PRO A 30 0.21 -17.30 -1.86
CA PRO A 30 -1.10 -17.98 -1.81
C PRO A 30 -2.18 -17.29 -0.95
N VAL A 31 -1.86 -16.17 -0.31
CA VAL A 31 -2.80 -15.46 0.60
C VAL A 31 -3.99 -14.87 -0.17
N VAL A 32 -3.75 -14.44 -1.41
CA VAL A 32 -4.80 -14.01 -2.36
C VAL A 32 -4.58 -14.67 -3.72
N PRO A 33 -5.62 -14.82 -4.58
CA PRO A 33 -5.45 -15.36 -5.92
C PRO A 33 -4.41 -14.61 -6.74
N LYS A 34 -3.76 -15.30 -7.69
CA LYS A 34 -2.83 -14.67 -8.64
C LYS A 34 -3.52 -13.54 -9.40
N GLY A 35 -2.77 -12.47 -9.69
CA GLY A 35 -3.31 -11.27 -10.36
C GLY A 35 -4.22 -10.40 -9.47
N GLN A 36 -4.35 -10.71 -8.18
CA GLN A 36 -5.15 -9.93 -7.22
C GLN A 36 -4.32 -9.48 -6.01
N ALA A 37 -3.04 -9.22 -6.23
CA ALA A 37 -2.18 -8.67 -5.20
C ALA A 37 -2.72 -7.31 -4.72
N ARG A 38 -2.61 -7.05 -3.42
CA ARG A 38 -3.20 -5.86 -2.80
C ARG A 38 -2.47 -5.52 -1.51
N ILE A 39 -2.48 -4.25 -1.13
CA ILE A 39 -2.11 -3.86 0.23
C ILE A 39 -3.39 -3.77 1.07
N ARG A 40 -3.45 -4.52 2.19
CA ARG A 40 -4.58 -4.48 3.12
C ARG A 40 -4.26 -3.54 4.28
N THR A 41 -4.84 -2.35 4.24
CA THR A 41 -4.78 -1.40 5.36
C THR A 41 -5.76 -1.81 6.46
N GLN A 42 -5.38 -1.55 7.72
CA GLN A 42 -6.21 -1.82 8.90
C GLN A 42 -6.21 -0.57 9.76
N MET A 43 -7.39 0.02 9.95
CA MET A 43 -7.54 1.22 10.77
C MET A 43 -7.58 0.83 12.24
N SER A 44 -7.04 1.71 13.09
CA SER A 44 -7.10 1.59 14.54
C SER A 44 -7.48 2.94 15.12
N ALA A 45 -8.30 2.93 16.18
CA ALA A 45 -8.70 4.14 16.91
C ALA A 45 -7.51 4.91 17.51
N ALA A 46 -6.33 4.30 17.58
CA ALA A 46 -5.09 4.94 18.01
C ALA A 46 -4.50 5.89 16.95
N HIS A 47 -4.88 5.79 15.68
CA HIS A 47 -4.40 6.71 14.65
C HIS A 47 -5.11 8.05 14.76
N SER A 48 -4.33 9.13 14.68
CA SER A 48 -4.87 10.47 14.50
C SER A 48 -5.27 10.72 13.05
N ASN A 49 -6.06 11.76 12.78
CA ASN A 49 -6.34 12.18 11.41
C ASN A 49 -5.04 12.53 10.66
N ALA A 50 -4.06 13.14 11.33
CA ALA A 50 -2.76 13.46 10.74
C ALA A 50 -1.97 12.21 10.32
N ASP A 51 -2.09 11.09 11.05
CA ASP A 51 -1.49 9.82 10.63
C ASP A 51 -2.14 9.29 9.35
N ILE A 52 -3.46 9.43 9.24
CA ILE A 52 -4.21 9.03 8.04
C ILE A 52 -3.84 9.91 6.86
N ASP A 53 -3.79 11.23 7.04
CA ASP A 53 -3.42 12.17 5.98
C ASP A 53 -2.00 11.88 5.46
N ARG A 54 -1.03 11.70 6.36
CA ARG A 54 0.34 11.30 6.02
C ARG A 54 0.38 9.99 5.24
N ALA A 55 -0.41 9.00 5.64
CA ALA A 55 -0.50 7.73 4.92
C ALA A 55 -1.10 7.92 3.52
N VAL A 56 -2.20 8.66 3.40
CA VAL A 56 -2.86 8.93 2.10
C VAL A 56 -1.92 9.66 1.14
N GLU A 57 -1.19 10.68 1.62
CA GLU A 57 -0.19 11.40 0.81
C GLU A 57 0.93 10.48 0.34
N ALA A 58 1.48 9.64 1.22
CA ALA A 58 2.53 8.68 0.86
C ALA A 58 2.03 7.64 -0.16
N PHE A 59 0.84 7.06 0.05
CA PHE A 59 0.20 6.15 -0.89
C PHE A 59 -0.04 6.82 -2.25
N GLY A 60 -0.49 8.07 -2.25
CA GLY A 60 -0.71 8.84 -3.47
C GLY A 60 0.59 9.13 -4.22
N ALA A 61 1.66 9.51 -3.52
CA ALA A 61 2.96 9.78 -4.13
C ALA A 61 3.57 8.51 -4.75
N VAL A 62 3.68 7.42 -3.97
CA VAL A 62 4.24 6.15 -4.44
C VAL A 62 3.36 5.53 -5.53
N GLY A 63 2.03 5.61 -5.38
CA GLY A 63 1.09 5.09 -6.37
C GLY A 63 1.23 5.74 -7.75
N ARG A 64 1.49 7.05 -7.81
CA ARG A 64 1.76 7.75 -9.08
C ARG A 64 3.14 7.42 -9.64
N GLU A 65 4.16 7.35 -8.78
CA GLU A 65 5.52 7.00 -9.17
C GLU A 65 5.61 5.60 -9.80
N LEU A 66 4.83 4.66 -9.26
CA LEU A 66 4.72 3.29 -9.76
C LEU A 66 3.67 3.10 -10.87
N GLY A 67 2.96 4.16 -11.26
CA GLY A 67 1.93 4.11 -12.31
C GLY A 67 0.68 3.31 -11.94
N VAL A 68 0.42 3.10 -10.64
CA VAL A 68 -0.80 2.43 -10.14
C VAL A 68 -2.02 3.34 -10.26
N ILE A 69 -1.83 4.65 -10.10
CA ILE A 69 -2.86 5.69 -10.23
C ILE A 69 -2.29 6.92 -10.94
N SER A 70 -3.15 7.73 -11.57
CA SER A 70 -2.79 8.99 -12.25
C SER A 70 -3.07 10.22 -11.39
#